data_AF-A0A7S2B463-F1
#
_entry.id   AF-A0A7S2B463-F1
#
_cell.length_a   1.000
_cell.length_b   1.000
_cell.length_c   1.000
_cell.angle_alpha   90.00
_cell.angle_beta   90.00
_cell.angle_gamma   90.00
#
_symmetry.space_group_name_H-M   'P 1'
#
loop_
_entity.id
_entity.type
_entity.pdbx_description
1 polymer ?
#
loop_
_entity_poly.entity_id
_entity_poly.type
_entity_poly.pdbx_seq_one_letter_code
_entity_poly.pdbx_strand_id
1 'polypeptide(L)'
;QTQQHQQHAQQQHGGDEGIGNERNIMVSGCTHGTVGGIVRGTFSLSGENHGKASYKKDQQVNGLDVMIYFWDERDGPSFCGWWFGPKIGGDQVWAYHPSRQASTPPKTGWKVPYDGPVDTTFVISRAQVAQQGGQQQYGQQQ
;
A
#
# COMPACT_ATOMS: atom_id res chain seq x y z
N GLN A 1 -43.25 6.09 35.24
CA GLN A 1 -41.81 6.15 35.58
C GLN A 1 -41.36 4.70 35.63
N THR A 2 -40.50 4.18 34.76
CA THR A 2 -39.30 4.78 34.18
C THR A 2 -39.06 4.22 32.77
N GLN A 3 -38.79 5.15 31.86
CA GLN A 3 -38.42 4.98 30.47
C GLN A 3 -36.93 4.59 30.33
N GLN A 4 -36.62 3.99 29.18
CA GLN A 4 -35.33 4.02 28.47
C GLN A 4 -34.14 3.28 29.11
N HIS A 5 -33.59 2.31 28.38
CA HIS A 5 -32.30 2.45 27.70
C HIS A 5 -32.22 1.44 26.55
N GLN A 6 -32.74 1.87 25.40
CA GLN A 6 -32.40 1.31 24.10
C GLN A 6 -31.09 1.98 23.69
N GLN A 7 -29.94 1.33 23.94
CA GLN A 7 -28.66 1.82 23.43
C GLN A 7 -28.45 1.31 22.01
N HIS A 8 -28.43 2.30 21.12
CA HIS A 8 -28.12 2.19 19.71
C HIS A 8 -26.73 1.58 19.50
N ALA A 9 -26.66 0.36 18.98
CA ALA A 9 -25.47 -0.10 18.28
C ALA A 9 -25.48 0.47 16.85
N GLN A 10 -25.23 1.77 16.74
CA GLN A 10 -24.76 2.38 15.49
C GLN A 10 -23.25 2.40 15.56
N GLN A 11 -22.57 1.43 14.96
CA GLN A 11 -21.16 1.58 14.59
C GLN A 11 -20.91 1.01 13.20
N GLN A 12 -21.07 1.93 12.25
CA GLN A 12 -20.18 2.24 11.13
C GLN A 12 -19.90 1.11 10.14
N HIS A 13 -20.44 1.28 8.93
CA HIS A 13 -19.92 0.70 7.69
C HIS A 13 -18.46 1.14 7.50
N GLY A 14 -17.52 0.47 8.17
CA GLY A 14 -16.09 0.63 7.96
C GLY A 14 -15.73 0.07 6.60
N GLY A 15 -15.56 0.94 5.60
CA GLY A 15 -14.90 0.54 4.36
C GLY A 15 -13.52 -0.02 4.69
N ASP A 16 -13.16 -1.14 4.06
CA ASP A 16 -11.85 -1.78 4.23
C ASP A 16 -10.73 -0.72 4.14
N GLU A 17 -9.89 -0.64 5.18
CA GLU A 17 -8.73 0.23 5.26
C GLU A 17 -7.71 -0.12 4.15
N GLY A 18 -7.63 -1.41 3.84
CA GLY A 18 -6.77 -1.96 2.81
C GLY A 18 -7.23 -1.66 1.39
N ILE A 19 -6.38 -2.02 0.44
CA ILE A 19 -6.65 -1.90 -1.00
C ILE A 19 -7.57 -3.01 -1.54
N GLY A 20 -8.08 -3.90 -0.68
CA GLY A 20 -8.94 -5.01 -1.07
C GLY A 20 -8.23 -6.04 -1.95
N ASN A 21 -8.96 -6.73 -2.83
CA ASN A 21 -8.44 -7.84 -3.66
C ASN A 21 -7.66 -7.39 -4.91
N GLU A 22 -7.14 -6.16 -4.93
CA GLU A 22 -6.45 -5.60 -6.10
C GLU A 22 -5.12 -6.31 -6.35
N ARG A 23 -4.95 -6.88 -7.55
CA ARG A 23 -3.70 -7.56 -7.94
C ARG A 23 -2.63 -6.60 -8.45
N ASN A 24 -3.04 -5.46 -9.00
CA ASN A 24 -2.16 -4.41 -9.49
C ASN A 24 -2.53 -3.11 -8.80
N ILE A 25 -1.57 -2.48 -8.14
CA ILE A 25 -1.78 -1.28 -7.36
C ILE A 25 -0.78 -0.20 -7.79
N MET A 26 -1.15 1.05 -7.56
CA MET A 26 -0.31 2.21 -7.82
C MET A 26 -0.08 2.97 -6.52
N VAL A 27 1.18 3.29 -6.26
CA VAL A 27 1.60 4.19 -5.19
C VAL A 27 1.85 5.57 -5.79
N SER A 28 1.16 6.57 -5.25
CA SER A 28 1.23 7.97 -5.68
C SER A 28 1.42 8.92 -4.48
N GLY A 29 1.75 10.18 -4.76
CA GLY A 29 2.11 11.17 -3.74
C GLY A 29 3.47 10.88 -3.10
N CYS A 30 3.57 10.94 -1.77
CA CYS A 30 4.82 10.86 -1.01
C CYS A 30 5.75 12.05 -1.33
N THR A 31 5.66 13.09 -0.50
CA THR A 31 6.39 14.35 -0.61
C THR A 31 7.87 14.25 -0.22
N HIS A 32 8.25 13.22 0.54
CA HIS A 32 9.64 13.05 0.95
C HIS A 32 10.55 12.82 -0.27
N GLY A 33 11.47 13.74 -0.55
CA GLY A 33 12.24 13.79 -1.81
C GLY A 33 12.93 12.46 -2.20
N THR A 34 13.65 11.84 -1.26
CA THR A 34 14.35 10.57 -1.52
C THR A 34 13.40 9.37 -1.57
N VAL A 35 12.67 9.11 -0.47
CA VAL A 35 11.76 7.96 -0.37
C VAL A 35 10.66 7.99 -1.43
N GLY A 36 10.11 9.16 -1.74
CA GLY A 36 9.08 9.33 -2.77
C GLY A 36 9.54 8.87 -4.15
N GLY A 37 10.80 9.06 -4.52
CA GLY A 37 11.37 8.51 -5.75
C GLY A 37 11.47 6.96 -5.76
N ILE A 38 11.59 6.36 -4.58
CA ILE A 38 11.73 4.91 -4.42
C ILE A 38 10.36 4.22 -4.45
N VAL A 39 9.40 4.72 -3.67
CA VAL A 39 8.14 4.01 -3.40
C VAL A 39 7.03 4.28 -4.41
N ARG A 40 7.06 5.41 -5.14
CA ARG A 40 6.05 5.69 -6.19
C ARG A 40 6.18 4.71 -7.35
N GLY A 41 5.05 4.35 -7.95
CA GLY A 41 4.98 3.50 -9.14
C GLY A 41 3.95 2.38 -9.01
N THR A 42 3.99 1.45 -9.97
CA THR A 42 3.09 0.30 -10.01
C THR A 42 3.70 -0.91 -9.31
N PHE A 43 2.85 -1.65 -8.62
CA PHE A 43 3.21 -2.87 -7.91
C PHE A 43 2.23 -3.98 -8.29
N SER A 44 2.78 -5.17 -8.40
CA SER A 44 2.03 -6.40 -8.65
C SER A 44 2.01 -7.28 -7.41
N LEU A 45 0.89 -7.95 -7.16
CA LEU A 45 0.76 -8.97 -6.12
C LEU A 45 1.81 -10.06 -6.36
N SER A 46 2.71 -10.26 -5.40
CA SER A 46 3.88 -11.13 -5.53
C SER A 46 3.82 -12.36 -4.62
N GLY A 47 2.95 -12.37 -3.62
CA GLY A 47 2.81 -13.50 -2.70
C GLY A 47 2.08 -13.13 -1.42
N GLU A 48 2.49 -13.78 -0.33
CA GLU A 48 1.95 -13.58 1.01
C GLU A 48 3.11 -13.43 2.01
N ASN A 49 2.90 -12.67 3.08
CA ASN A 49 3.73 -12.67 4.27
C ASN A 49 2.85 -12.61 5.53
N HIS A 50 3.08 -13.51 6.49
CA HIS A 50 2.31 -13.61 7.74
C HIS A 50 0.78 -13.58 7.54
N GLY A 51 0.25 -14.36 6.58
CA GLY A 51 -1.20 -14.42 6.35
C GLY A 51 -1.77 -13.27 5.54
N LYS A 52 -0.95 -12.34 5.04
CA LYS A 52 -1.41 -11.13 4.31
C LYS A 52 -0.70 -10.95 2.98
N ALA A 53 -1.40 -10.35 2.01
CA ALA A 53 -0.89 -10.13 0.66
C ALA A 53 0.42 -9.30 0.66
N SER A 54 1.41 -9.74 -0.12
CA SER A 54 2.64 -8.98 -0.36
C SER A 54 2.75 -8.56 -1.83
N TYR A 55 3.30 -7.38 -2.06
CA TYR A 55 3.41 -6.76 -3.38
C TYR A 55 4.85 -6.43 -3.70
N LYS A 56 5.22 -6.51 -4.97
CA LYS A 56 6.53 -6.11 -5.48
C LYS A 56 6.35 -5.04 -6.55
N LYS A 57 7.16 -3.98 -6.48
CA LYS A 57 7.20 -2.93 -7.51
C LYS A 57 7.66 -3.53 -8.83
N ASP A 58 7.02 -3.13 -9.91
CA ASP A 58 7.30 -3.67 -11.24
C ASP A 58 8.71 -3.29 -11.73
N GLN A 59 9.24 -2.17 -11.22
CA GLN A 59 10.57 -1.66 -11.54
C GLN A 59 11.45 -1.55 -10.29
N GLN A 60 12.69 -1.99 -10.41
CA GLN A 60 13.72 -1.75 -9.42
C GLN A 60 14.15 -0.28 -9.39
N VAL A 61 14.61 0.17 -8.23
CA VAL A 61 15.20 1.50 -8.04
C VAL A 61 16.64 1.31 -7.59
N ASN A 62 17.61 1.77 -8.38
CA ASN A 62 19.04 1.56 -8.13
C ASN A 62 19.41 0.07 -7.91
N GLY A 63 18.78 -0.84 -8.66
CA GLY A 63 19.01 -2.29 -8.53
C GLY A 63 18.36 -2.95 -7.31
N LEU A 64 17.60 -2.20 -6.51
CA LEU A 64 16.84 -2.73 -5.38
C LEU A 64 15.40 -3.00 -5.79
N ASP A 65 14.89 -4.16 -5.39
CA ASP A 65 13.45 -4.41 -5.36
C ASP A 65 12.77 -3.46 -4.37
N VAL A 66 11.46 -3.26 -4.52
CA VAL A 66 10.65 -2.52 -3.55
C VAL A 66 9.44 -3.38 -3.22
N MET A 67 9.37 -3.83 -1.97
CA MET A 67 8.36 -4.76 -1.47
C MET A 67 7.39 -4.02 -0.55
N ILE A 68 6.12 -4.40 -0.60
CA ILE A 68 5.11 -4.07 0.42
C ILE A 68 4.71 -5.36 1.11
N TYR A 69 4.83 -5.41 2.43
CA TYR A 69 4.54 -6.61 3.21
C TYR A 69 4.07 -6.27 4.62
N PHE A 70 3.32 -7.20 5.21
CA PHE A 70 2.94 -7.13 6.62
C PHE A 70 3.99 -7.83 7.49
N TRP A 71 4.20 -7.37 8.72
CA TRP A 71 4.99 -8.03 9.75
C TRP A 71 4.12 -8.24 10.99
N ASP A 72 4.16 -9.45 11.55
CA ASP A 72 3.37 -9.79 12.74
C ASP A 72 4.02 -9.28 14.05
N GLU A 73 3.42 -9.60 15.20
CA GLU A 73 3.88 -9.11 16.50
C GLU A 73 5.09 -9.86 17.08
N ARG A 74 5.76 -10.75 16.32
CA ARG A 74 6.84 -11.60 16.85
C ARG A 74 8.03 -10.84 17.44
N ASP A 75 8.34 -9.67 16.91
CA ASP A 75 9.44 -8.81 17.39
C ASP A 75 8.93 -7.69 18.29
N GLY A 76 7.62 -7.70 18.61
CA GLY A 76 6.97 -6.75 19.48
C GLY A 76 5.99 -5.82 18.75
N PRO A 77 5.07 -5.19 19.51
CA PRO A 77 3.95 -4.42 18.97
C PRO A 77 4.37 -3.21 18.13
N SER A 78 5.58 -2.68 18.36
CA SER A 78 6.14 -1.55 17.63
C SER A 78 6.61 -1.89 16.21
N PHE A 79 6.83 -3.18 15.92
CA PHE A 79 7.24 -3.65 14.60
C PHE A 79 6.09 -4.23 13.78
N CYS A 80 4.96 -4.50 14.44
CA CYS A 80 3.77 -5.04 13.80
C CYS A 80 3.10 -3.98 12.92
N GLY A 81 2.81 -4.34 11.68
CA GLY A 81 2.20 -3.45 10.70
C GLY A 81 2.69 -3.69 9.28
N TRP A 82 2.50 -2.71 8.42
CA TRP A 82 2.86 -2.77 7.01
C TRP A 82 4.12 -1.98 6.72
N TRP A 83 4.96 -2.52 5.85
CA TRP A 83 6.29 -1.99 5.57
C TRP A 83 6.54 -1.88 4.07
N PHE A 84 7.27 -0.84 3.70
CA PHE A 84 8.03 -0.78 2.45
C PHE A 84 9.50 -1.09 2.72
N GLY A 85 10.09 -2.05 2.01
CA GLY A 85 11.51 -2.40 2.15
C GLY A 85 12.06 -3.13 0.92
N PRO A 86 13.38 -3.28 0.77
CA PRO A 86 13.99 -3.93 -0.38
C PRO A 86 13.83 -5.46 -0.35
N LYS A 87 13.49 -6.01 0.81
CA LYS A 87 13.29 -7.43 1.06
C LYS A 87 12.28 -7.58 2.19
N ILE A 88 11.43 -8.60 2.10
CA ILE A 88 10.53 -9.00 3.19
C ILE A 88 11.36 -9.36 4.43
N GLY A 89 11.05 -8.73 5.56
CA GLY A 89 11.71 -8.95 6.85
C GLY A 89 13.18 -8.52 6.90
N GLY A 90 13.62 -7.63 6.00
CA GLY A 90 14.96 -7.03 6.07
C GLY A 90 15.02 -5.83 7.01
N ASP A 91 16.23 -5.47 7.44
CA ASP A 91 16.45 -4.37 8.39
C ASP A 91 16.28 -2.98 7.78
N GLN A 92 16.29 -2.87 6.46
CA GLN A 92 16.15 -1.60 5.74
C GLN A 92 14.69 -1.39 5.34
N VAL A 93 14.14 -0.24 5.70
CA VAL A 93 12.74 0.11 5.46
C VAL A 93 12.60 1.58 5.08
N TRP A 94 11.59 1.88 4.27
CA TRP A 94 11.33 3.23 3.75
C TRP A 94 10.08 3.87 4.31
N ALA A 95 9.02 3.09 4.51
CA ALA A 95 7.72 3.56 4.99
C ALA A 95 7.07 2.52 5.88
N TYR A 96 6.23 2.98 6.81
CA TYR A 96 5.54 2.14 7.78
C TYR A 96 4.09 2.57 7.98
N HIS A 97 3.20 1.60 8.20
CA HIS A 97 1.83 1.82 8.63
C HIS A 97 1.48 0.89 9.80
N PRO A 98 0.97 1.39 10.94
CA PRO A 98 0.76 0.60 12.16
C PRO A 98 -0.49 -0.30 12.14
N SER A 99 -1.15 -0.47 11.00
CA SER A 99 -2.42 -1.19 10.95
C SER A 99 -2.17 -2.69 11.05
N ARG A 100 -2.86 -3.30 12.02
CA ARG A 100 -2.90 -4.75 12.23
C ARG A 100 -4.16 -5.38 11.63
N GLN A 101 -5.19 -4.55 11.47
CA GLN A 101 -6.53 -4.96 11.07
C GLN A 101 -6.66 -5.09 9.56
N ALA A 102 -5.99 -4.23 8.79
CA ALA A 102 -6.03 -4.29 7.33
C ALA A 102 -5.52 -5.65 6.83
N SER A 103 -6.30 -6.32 5.96
CA SER A 103 -5.92 -7.60 5.35
C SER A 103 -5.00 -7.43 4.14
N THR A 104 -4.98 -6.23 3.57
CA THR A 104 -4.14 -5.80 2.44
C THR A 104 -3.54 -4.43 2.75
N PRO A 105 -2.53 -3.95 1.99
CA PRO A 105 -1.85 -2.70 2.31
C PRO A 105 -2.83 -1.52 2.49
N PRO A 106 -2.73 -0.74 3.58
CA PRO A 106 -3.57 0.43 3.81
C PRO A 106 -3.47 1.45 2.69
N LYS A 107 -4.61 2.03 2.29
CA LYS A 107 -4.66 3.01 1.18
C LYS A 107 -3.94 4.32 1.48
N THR A 108 -3.90 4.73 2.74
CA THR A 108 -3.39 6.03 3.21
C THR A 108 -2.76 5.89 4.59
N GLY A 109 -2.19 6.95 5.17
CA GLY A 109 -1.73 6.95 6.56
C GLY A 109 -0.29 6.49 6.76
N TRP A 110 0.49 6.40 5.68
CA TRP A 110 1.86 5.92 5.71
C TRP A 110 2.81 6.96 6.31
N LYS A 111 3.65 6.51 7.26
CA LYS A 111 4.77 7.28 7.77
C LYS A 111 5.94 7.23 6.80
N VAL A 112 6.49 8.39 6.45
CA VAL A 112 7.65 8.50 5.56
C VAL A 112 8.66 9.56 6.06
N PRO A 113 9.92 9.20 6.35
CA PRO A 113 10.45 7.84 6.47
C PRO A 113 9.68 7.02 7.52
N TYR A 114 9.96 5.72 7.66
CA TYR A 114 9.17 4.81 8.49
C TYR A 114 8.92 5.30 9.95
N ASP A 115 9.86 6.05 10.51
CA ASP A 115 9.81 6.65 11.84
C ASP A 115 9.30 8.11 11.85
N GLY A 116 9.22 8.76 10.68
CA GLY A 116 8.80 10.13 10.48
C GLY A 116 7.29 10.39 10.59
N PRO A 117 6.82 11.59 10.20
CA PRO A 117 5.40 11.91 10.21
C PRO A 117 4.62 11.11 9.15
N VAL A 118 3.30 11.05 9.33
CA VAL A 118 2.40 10.57 8.27
C VAL A 118 2.44 11.54 7.09
N ASP A 119 2.67 11.01 5.89
CA ASP A 119 2.53 11.76 4.65
C ASP A 119 1.08 11.63 4.15
N THR A 120 0.33 12.73 4.22
CA THR A 120 -1.10 12.76 3.83
C THR A 120 -1.33 12.65 2.33
N THR A 121 -0.29 12.80 1.51
CA THR A 121 -0.36 12.64 0.06
C THR A 121 -0.07 11.21 -0.38
N PHE A 122 0.52 10.38 0.49
CA PHE A 122 0.84 8.99 0.16
C PHE A 122 -0.43 8.17 0.01
N VAL A 123 -0.70 7.75 -1.23
CA VAL A 123 -1.91 7.00 -1.58
C VAL A 123 -1.54 5.73 -2.33
N ILE A 124 -2.11 4.61 -1.88
CA ILE A 124 -2.20 3.35 -2.62
C ILE A 124 -3.59 3.26 -3.24
N SER A 125 -3.65 3.09 -4.56
CA SER A 125 -4.88 2.92 -5.32
C SER A 125 -4.80 1.70 -6.24
N ARG A 126 -5.94 1.28 -6.81
CA ARG A 126 -5.94 0.32 -7.91
C ARG A 126 -5.11 0.89 -9.06
N ALA A 127 -4.24 0.08 -9.68
CA ALA A 127 -3.58 0.50 -10.90
C ALA A 127 -4.61 0.45 -12.04
N GLN A 128 -4.84 1.57 -12.70
CA GLN A 128 -5.60 1.52 -13.96
C GLN A 128 -4.72 0.81 -14.99
N VAL A 129 -5.24 -0.24 -15.61
CA VAL A 129 -4.63 -0.79 -16.82
C VAL A 129 -4.70 0.33 -17.85
N ALA A 130 -3.55 0.91 -18.21
CA ALA A 130 -3.51 1.77 -19.38
C ALA A 130 -3.98 0.91 -20.55
N GLN A 131 -5.14 1.23 -21.13
CA GLN A 131 -5.50 0.70 -22.44
C GLN A 131 -4.40 1.14 -23.40
N GLN A 132 -3.44 0.25 -23.67
CA GLN A 132 -2.59 0.36 -24.85
C GLN A 132 -3.51 0.15 -26.06
N GLY A 133 -4.05 1.26 -26.58
CA GLY A 133 -5.05 1.26 -27.64
C GLY A 133 -4.75 2.30 -28.70
N GLY A 134 -3.91 1.93 -29.67
CA GLY A 134 -4.01 2.29 -31.08
C GLY A 134 -3.64 3.72 -31.49
N GLN A 135 -2.40 3.91 -31.95
CA GLN A 135 -2.16 4.83 -33.07
C GLN A 135 -1.95 4.00 -34.34
N GLN A 136 -2.91 4.20 -35.25
CA GLN A 136 -3.09 3.53 -36.52
C GLN A 136 -1.91 3.83 -37.46
N GLN A 137 -1.32 2.76 -37.98
CA GLN A 137 -0.57 2.79 -39.23
C GLN A 137 -1.56 3.09 -40.36
N TYR A 138 -1.69 4.36 -40.75
CA TYR A 138 -2.34 4.70 -42.02
C TYR A 138 -1.38 4.31 -43.15
N GLY A 139 -1.82 3.31 -43.90
CA GLY A 139 -1.15 2.82 -45.09
C GLY A 139 -1.02 3.90 -46.16
N GLN A 140 0.05 3.74 -46.93
CA GLN A 140 0.26 4.34 -48.24
C GLN A 140 -1.02 4.36 -49.06
N GLN A 141 -1.29 5.49 -49.71
CA GLN A 141 -1.96 5.48 -51.01
C GLN A 141 -1.64 6.75 -51.81
N GLN A 142 -1.05 6.47 -52.97
CA GLN A 142 -0.93 7.25 -54.20
C GLN A 142 0.19 8.31 -54.27
#